data_AF-A0A8C2DWW0-F1
#
_entry.id   AF-A0A8C2DWW0-F1
#
_cell.length_a   1.000
_cell.length_b   1.000
_cell.length_c   1.000
_cell.angle_alpha   90.00
_cell.angle_beta   90.00
_cell.angle_gamma   90.00
#
_symmetry.space_group_name_H-M   'P 1'
#
loop_
_entity.id
_entity.type
_entity.pdbx_description
1 polymer ?
#
loop_
_entity_poly.entity_id
_entity_poly.type
_entity_poly.pdbx_seq_one_letter_code
_entity_poly.pdbx_strand_id
1 'polypeptide(L)'
;MARVWMRMLKMMMLFSGLFMSSLTFDIHLVKGRSLVAISGVIISSIGNQYALNASAARDLCEHLGLTIASKAQVAEAQKHSLETCRFGWIDEQIAVIPRVQAKSNCGSGKTGVVVWHANPSTKFEVFYISLGAILLRRPGSSWGFVGLLKGLTSVLVLIQMFVKSVTSMLTICF
;
A
#
# COMPACT_ATOMS: atom_id res chain seq x y z
N MET A 1 24.92 42.16 12.98
CA MET A 1 23.66 41.38 12.93
C MET A 1 23.65 40.27 11.85
N ALA A 2 24.31 40.44 10.69
CA ALA A 2 24.36 39.43 9.62
C ALA A 2 25.03 38.08 9.99
N ARG A 3 26.01 38.06 10.92
CA ARG A 3 26.73 36.82 11.31
C ARG A 3 25.87 35.82 12.08
N VAL A 4 24.86 36.29 12.81
CA VAL A 4 23.94 35.43 13.58
C VAL A 4 22.93 34.78 12.65
N TRP A 5 22.44 35.53 11.65
CA TRP A 5 21.48 35.04 10.66
C TRP A 5 22.09 33.96 9.76
N MET A 6 23.34 34.12 9.34
CA MET A 6 24.07 33.11 8.56
C MET A 6 24.32 31.81 9.36
N ARG A 7 24.52 31.90 10.68
CA ARG A 7 24.64 30.73 11.57
C ARG A 7 23.31 29.99 11.75
N MET A 8 22.20 30.71 11.87
CA MET A 8 20.86 30.09 11.96
C MET A 8 20.44 29.46 10.63
N LEU A 9 20.72 30.11 9.49
CA LEU A 9 20.45 29.56 8.16
C LEU A 9 21.24 28.26 7.91
N LYS A 10 22.52 28.23 8.32
CA LYS A 10 23.36 27.03 8.23
C LYS A 10 22.87 25.90 9.15
N MET A 11 22.37 26.22 10.34
CA MET A 11 21.76 25.24 11.26
C MET A 11 20.44 24.66 10.72
N MET A 12 19.60 25.49 10.09
CA MET A 12 18.32 25.06 9.51
C MET A 12 18.51 24.10 8.32
N MET A 13 19.54 24.34 7.50
CA MET A 13 19.90 23.47 6.38
C MET A 13 20.52 22.12 6.84
N LEU A 14 21.25 22.12 7.97
CA LEU A 14 21.77 20.89 8.58
C LEU A 14 20.66 20.06 9.24
N PHE A 15 19.66 20.72 9.84
CA PHE A 15 18.48 20.04 10.39
C PHE A 15 17.57 19.46 9.28
N SER A 16 17.42 20.14 8.14
CA SER A 16 16.66 19.59 7.00
C SER A 16 17.30 18.35 6.38
N GLY A 17 18.63 18.24 6.42
CA GLY A 17 19.35 17.06 5.94
C GLY A 17 19.13 15.82 6.81
N LEU A 18 19.04 15.99 8.13
CA LEU A 18 18.79 14.88 9.09
C LEU A 18 17.32 14.43 9.11
N PHE A 19 16.39 15.33 8.74
CA PHE A 19 14.96 15.00 8.68
C PHE A 19 14.62 14.20 7.41
N MET A 20 15.26 14.49 6.27
CA MET A 20 15.06 13.73 5.02
C MET A 20 15.56 12.27 5.10
N SER A 21 16.57 11.98 5.92
CA SER A 21 17.03 10.60 6.14
C SER A 21 16.09 9.76 7.01
N SER A 22 15.12 10.38 7.70
CA SER A 22 14.13 9.68 8.52
C SER A 22 12.89 9.25 7.72
N LEU A 23 12.69 9.79 6.51
CA LEU A 23 11.54 9.44 5.65
C LEU A 23 11.82 8.26 4.72
N THR A 24 13.05 7.75 4.68
CA THR A 24 13.38 6.50 4.00
C THR A 24 13.22 5.32 4.95
N PHE A 25 12.02 5.14 5.51
CA PHE A 25 11.65 3.88 6.17
C PHE A 25 11.19 2.87 5.11
N ASP A 26 12.10 1.94 4.80
CA ASP A 26 11.93 0.56 4.32
C ASP A 26 10.85 0.20 3.28
N ILE A 27 10.99 0.70 2.05
CA ILE A 27 10.48 -0.02 0.86
C ILE A 27 11.48 -1.11 0.41
N HIS A 28 12.76 -1.01 0.83
CA HIS A 28 13.82 -1.93 0.43
C HIS A 28 13.82 -3.29 1.14
N LEU A 29 13.10 -3.43 2.27
CA LEU A 29 13.00 -4.70 3.02
C LEU A 29 11.92 -5.65 2.47
N VAL A 30 11.02 -5.16 1.62
CA VAL A 30 10.11 -5.98 0.79
C VAL A 30 10.85 -6.47 -0.47
N LYS A 31 12.09 -6.93 -0.30
CA LYS A 31 12.90 -7.51 -1.36
C LYS A 31 12.69 -9.01 -1.36
N GLY A 32 11.93 -9.52 -2.34
CA GLY A 32 11.71 -10.96 -2.40
C GLY A 32 11.15 -11.53 -3.69
N ARG A 33 9.96 -11.11 -4.14
CA ARG A 33 9.30 -11.75 -5.28
C ARG A 33 8.46 -10.78 -6.09
N SER A 34 8.46 -11.01 -7.40
CA SER A 34 7.82 -10.25 -8.46
C SER A 34 6.46 -9.66 -8.04
N LEU A 35 6.30 -8.34 -8.19
CA LEU A 35 5.08 -7.57 -7.92
C LEU A 35 4.00 -7.84 -8.99
N VAL A 36 3.72 -9.10 -9.30
CA VAL A 36 2.62 -9.45 -10.19
C VAL A 36 1.33 -9.29 -9.40
N ALA A 37 0.73 -8.11 -9.52
CA ALA A 37 -0.59 -7.83 -8.97
C ALA A 37 -1.64 -8.52 -9.85
N ILE A 38 -2.26 -9.59 -9.35
CA ILE A 38 -3.34 -10.28 -10.06
C ILE A 38 -4.65 -9.91 -9.39
N SER A 39 -5.55 -9.26 -10.14
CA SER A 39 -6.79 -8.70 -9.60
C SER A 39 -6.58 -7.76 -8.40
N GLY A 40 -5.43 -7.07 -8.38
CA GLY A 40 -5.03 -6.16 -7.30
C GLY A 40 -4.37 -6.82 -6.09
N VAL A 41 -4.37 -8.14 -6.00
CA VAL A 41 -3.75 -8.87 -4.89
C VAL A 41 -2.27 -9.07 -5.19
N ILE A 42 -1.43 -8.70 -4.23
CA ILE A 42 0.02 -8.86 -4.28
C ILE A 42 0.43 -9.67 -3.05
N ILE A 43 1.47 -10.50 -3.22
CA ILE A 43 2.08 -11.26 -2.15
C ILE A 43 3.42 -10.64 -1.76
N SER A 44 3.63 -10.40 -0.47
CA SER A 44 4.91 -9.91 0.05
C SER A 44 5.49 -10.85 1.10
N SER A 45 6.82 -10.95 1.06
CA SER A 45 7.65 -11.67 2.02
C SER A 45 8.75 -10.73 2.49
N ILE A 46 9.06 -10.77 3.78
CA ILE A 46 10.25 -10.09 4.31
C ILE A 46 11.45 -11.01 4.03
N GLY A 47 12.27 -10.64 3.04
CA GLY A 47 13.34 -11.50 2.54
C GLY A 47 12.80 -12.80 1.90
N ASN A 48 13.55 -13.90 1.99
CA ASN A 48 13.19 -15.20 1.40
C ASN A 48 12.55 -16.19 2.39
N GLN A 49 12.23 -15.76 3.61
CA GLN A 49 11.73 -16.62 4.68
C GLN A 49 10.36 -16.18 5.21
N TYR A 50 9.67 -17.12 5.86
CA TYR A 50 8.47 -16.82 6.61
C TYR A 50 8.81 -16.01 7.86
N ALA A 51 8.43 -14.73 7.87
CA ALA A 51 8.82 -13.79 8.91
C ALA A 51 7.63 -13.11 9.60
N LEU A 52 6.44 -13.10 8.99
CA LEU A 52 5.30 -12.33 9.47
C LEU A 52 4.32 -13.20 10.25
N ASN A 53 4.02 -12.79 11.49
CA ASN A 53 2.87 -13.31 12.23
C ASN A 53 1.58 -12.57 11.79
N ALA A 54 0.41 -13.03 12.24
CA ALA A 54 -0.86 -12.46 11.78
C ALA A 54 -1.01 -10.96 12.10
N SER A 55 -0.56 -10.52 13.28
CA SER A 55 -0.64 -9.11 13.69
C SER A 55 0.37 -8.24 12.93
N ALA A 56 1.63 -8.66 12.87
CA ALA A 56 2.69 -7.96 12.14
C ALA A 56 2.41 -7.88 10.63
N ALA A 57 1.72 -8.89 10.07
CA ALA A 57 1.25 -8.84 8.69
C ALA A 57 0.26 -7.68 8.49
N ARG A 58 -0.70 -7.49 9.41
CA ARG A 58 -1.65 -6.37 9.38
C ARG A 58 -0.94 -5.03 9.59
N ASP A 59 -0.10 -4.93 10.62
CA ASP A 59 0.65 -3.71 10.95
C ASP A 59 1.55 -3.27 9.78
N LEU A 60 2.21 -4.23 9.12
CA LEU A 60 3.04 -3.97 7.94
C LEU A 60 2.20 -3.42 6.77
N CYS A 61 1.03 -4.01 6.51
CA CYS A 61 0.15 -3.52 5.45
C CYS A 61 -0.30 -2.09 5.75
N GLU A 62 -0.76 -1.81 6.96
CA GLU A 62 -1.20 -0.49 7.38
C GLU A 62 -0.08 0.55 7.30
N HIS A 63 1.13 0.19 7.73
CA HIS A 63 2.31 1.06 7.65
C HIS A 63 2.67 1.43 6.21
N LEU A 64 2.45 0.51 5.26
CA LEU A 64 2.69 0.73 3.84
C LEU A 64 1.51 1.41 3.11
N GLY A 65 0.42 1.76 3.82
CA GLY A 65 -0.80 2.30 3.22
C GLY A 65 -1.55 1.30 2.34
N LEU A 66 -1.35 0.01 2.59
CA LEU A 66 -1.96 -1.12 1.92
C LEU A 66 -3.00 -1.79 2.84
N THR A 67 -3.94 -2.52 2.27
CA THR A 67 -4.93 -3.27 3.07
C THR A 67 -4.66 -4.76 2.94
N ILE A 68 -4.68 -5.50 4.05
CA ILE A 68 -4.55 -6.96 4.00
C ILE A 68 -5.72 -7.54 3.18
N ALA A 69 -5.43 -8.53 2.33
CA ALA A 69 -6.43 -9.08 1.42
C ALA A 69 -7.41 -10.00 2.18
N SER A 70 -8.69 -9.95 1.80
CA SER A 70 -9.72 -10.89 2.26
C SER A 70 -9.71 -12.19 1.46
N LYS A 71 -10.31 -13.25 2.00
CA LYS A 71 -10.47 -14.52 1.28
C LYS A 71 -11.13 -14.36 -0.10
N ALA A 72 -12.14 -13.50 -0.20
CA ALA A 72 -12.86 -13.25 -1.45
C ALA A 72 -11.99 -12.58 -2.53
N GLN A 73 -11.10 -11.67 -2.12
CA GLN A 73 -10.17 -11.01 -3.03
C GLN A 73 -9.11 -12.01 -3.55
N VAL A 74 -8.55 -12.84 -2.66
CA VAL A 74 -7.60 -13.90 -3.02
C VAL A 74 -8.27 -14.95 -3.91
N ALA A 75 -9.52 -15.32 -3.64
CA ALA A 75 -10.27 -16.28 -4.46
C ALA A 75 -10.50 -15.77 -5.88
N GLU A 76 -10.81 -14.48 -6.04
CA GLU A 76 -10.90 -13.93 -7.38
C GLU A 76 -9.54 -13.89 -8.07
N ALA A 77 -8.49 -13.43 -7.38
CA ALA A 77 -7.15 -13.43 -7.95
C ALA A 77 -6.74 -14.83 -8.42
N GLN A 78 -7.11 -15.88 -7.68
CA GLN A 78 -6.90 -17.28 -8.08
C GLN A 78 -7.63 -17.65 -9.37
N LYS A 79 -8.85 -17.14 -9.61
CA LYS A 79 -9.55 -17.34 -10.90
C LYS A 79 -8.82 -16.69 -12.07
N HIS A 80 -8.11 -15.59 -11.81
CA HIS A 80 -7.23 -14.92 -12.78
C HIS A 80 -5.81 -15.51 -12.79
N SER A 81 -5.68 -16.79 -12.46
CA SER A 81 -4.44 -17.55 -12.48
C SER A 81 -3.40 -17.18 -11.40
N LEU A 82 -3.81 -16.56 -10.28
CA LEU A 82 -2.93 -16.44 -9.12
C LEU A 82 -2.73 -17.82 -8.47
N GLU A 83 -1.51 -18.35 -8.54
CA GLU A 83 -1.12 -19.53 -7.80
C GLU A 83 0.16 -19.30 -6.98
N THR A 84 0.20 -19.84 -5.77
CA THR A 84 1.40 -19.89 -4.94
C THR A 84 1.55 -21.26 -4.30
N CYS A 85 2.74 -21.56 -3.77
CA CYS A 85 2.98 -22.75 -2.93
C CYS A 85 3.44 -22.32 -1.52
N ARG A 86 3.18 -21.06 -1.15
CA ARG A 86 3.58 -20.48 0.13
C ARG A 86 2.34 -19.99 0.86
N PHE A 87 2.34 -20.20 2.16
CA PHE A 87 1.27 -19.75 3.04
C PHE A 87 1.35 -18.24 3.18
N GLY A 88 0.20 -17.57 3.05
CA GLY A 88 0.08 -16.14 3.30
C GLY A 88 -1.11 -15.82 4.18
N TRP A 89 -0.93 -14.84 5.08
CA TRP A 89 -1.99 -14.31 5.94
C TRP A 89 -3.01 -13.49 5.14
N ILE A 90 -4.28 -13.65 5.51
CA ILE A 90 -5.43 -12.82 5.08
C ILE A 90 -6.05 -12.12 6.29
N ASP A 91 -6.95 -11.17 6.03
CA ASP A 91 -7.57 -10.32 7.05
C ASP A 91 -8.23 -11.13 8.19
N GLU A 92 -8.77 -12.30 7.85
CA GLU A 92 -9.44 -13.22 8.76
C GLU A 92 -8.47 -13.95 9.73
N GLN A 93 -7.20 -13.54 9.82
CA GLN A 93 -6.14 -14.16 10.65
C GLN A 93 -5.95 -15.64 10.35
N ILE A 94 -6.15 -16.00 9.09
CA ILE A 94 -6.05 -17.37 8.60
C ILE A 94 -4.95 -17.38 7.53
N ALA A 95 -4.22 -18.48 7.42
CA ALA A 95 -3.26 -18.66 6.35
C ALA A 95 -3.96 -19.33 5.16
N VAL A 96 -3.68 -18.88 3.93
CA VAL A 96 -4.23 -19.47 2.71
C VAL A 96 -3.15 -19.74 1.68
N ILE A 97 -3.44 -20.72 0.81
CA ILE A 97 -2.65 -21.01 -0.40
C ILE A 97 -3.60 -21.04 -1.60
N PRO A 98 -3.57 -20.04 -2.50
CA PRO A 98 -4.28 -20.11 -3.77
C PRO A 98 -3.57 -21.10 -4.72
N ARG A 99 -4.30 -22.12 -5.18
CA ARG A 99 -3.84 -23.12 -6.15
C ARG A 99 -4.76 -23.13 -7.38
N VAL A 100 -4.20 -22.91 -8.56
CA VAL A 100 -4.93 -23.09 -9.84
C VAL A 100 -4.89 -24.56 -10.25
N GLN A 101 -3.71 -25.17 -10.16
CA GLN A 101 -3.50 -26.58 -10.50
C GLN A 101 -3.20 -27.42 -9.25
N ALA A 102 -3.76 -28.62 -9.20
CA ALA A 102 -3.52 -29.58 -8.14
C ALA A 102 -2.05 -30.02 -8.16
N LYS A 103 -1.37 -29.95 -7.01
CA LYS A 103 0.02 -30.40 -6.88
C LYS A 103 0.19 -31.12 -5.55
N SER A 104 0.74 -32.33 -5.57
CA SER A 104 0.88 -33.17 -4.36
C SER A 104 1.71 -32.50 -3.27
N ASN A 105 2.70 -31.68 -3.64
CA ASN A 105 3.60 -31.00 -2.72
C ASN A 105 3.11 -29.60 -2.26
N CYS A 106 1.95 -29.11 -2.73
CA CYS A 106 1.44 -27.78 -2.39
C CYS A 106 -0.07 -27.84 -2.11
N GLY A 107 -0.52 -27.33 -0.96
CA GLY A 107 -1.96 -27.30 -0.63
C GLY A 107 -2.60 -28.68 -0.53
N SER A 108 -1.82 -29.71 -0.17
CA SER A 108 -2.29 -31.10 -0.01
C SER A 108 -3.00 -31.66 -1.25
N GLY A 109 -2.57 -31.27 -2.47
CA GLY A 109 -3.19 -31.72 -3.71
C GLY A 109 -4.54 -31.07 -4.05
N LYS A 110 -5.00 -30.08 -3.26
CA LYS A 110 -6.27 -29.39 -3.50
C LYS A 110 -6.10 -28.19 -4.45
N THR A 111 -7.17 -27.83 -5.13
CA THR A 111 -7.28 -26.61 -5.97
C THR A 111 -8.18 -25.57 -5.29
N GLY A 112 -8.12 -24.34 -5.78
CA GLY A 112 -8.80 -23.19 -5.19
C GLY A 112 -8.00 -22.55 -4.06
N VAL A 113 -8.69 -21.77 -3.22
CA VAL A 113 -8.08 -21.15 -2.04
C VAL A 113 -8.11 -22.14 -0.89
N VAL A 114 -6.99 -22.83 -0.69
CA VAL A 114 -6.82 -23.80 0.39
C VAL A 114 -6.62 -23.05 1.69
N VAL A 115 -7.54 -23.23 2.63
CA VAL A 115 -7.50 -22.61 3.97
C VAL A 115 -6.66 -23.47 4.91
N TRP A 116 -5.79 -22.81 5.68
CA TRP A 116 -4.93 -23.41 6.68
C TRP A 116 -5.08 -22.69 8.03
N HIS A 117 -5.68 -23.38 9.00
CA HIS A 117 -5.85 -22.88 10.35
C HIS A 117 -4.55 -23.10 11.14
N ALA A 118 -3.71 -22.08 11.17
CA ALA A 118 -2.50 -22.06 11.99
C ALA A 118 -2.66 -21.09 13.17
N ASN A 119 -1.82 -21.28 14.19
CA ASN A 119 -1.78 -20.37 15.33
C ASN A 119 -1.34 -18.97 14.88
N PRO A 120 -1.93 -17.85 15.33
CA PRO A 120 -1.60 -16.50 14.85
C PRO A 120 -0.12 -16.11 15.02
N SER A 121 0.61 -16.77 15.92
CA SER A 121 2.05 -16.56 16.15
C SER A 121 2.95 -17.24 15.12
N THR A 122 2.43 -18.12 14.25
CA THR A 122 3.23 -18.76 13.20
C THR A 122 3.67 -17.72 12.18
N LYS A 123 4.84 -17.94 11.58
CA LYS A 123 5.37 -17.01 10.58
C LYS A 123 4.96 -17.48 9.19
N PHE A 124 4.45 -16.57 8.36
CA PHE A 124 4.08 -16.79 6.96
C PHE A 124 4.37 -15.53 6.10
N GLU A 125 3.98 -15.56 4.82
CA GLU A 125 3.91 -14.38 3.95
C GLU A 125 2.59 -13.61 4.22
N VAL A 126 2.36 -12.49 3.52
CA VAL A 126 1.11 -11.73 3.61
C VAL A 126 0.55 -11.43 2.23
N PHE A 127 -0.78 -11.55 2.09
CA PHE A 127 -1.51 -11.06 0.93
C PHE A 127 -2.07 -9.68 1.23
N TYR A 128 -1.82 -8.72 0.34
CA TYR A 128 -2.36 -7.38 0.46
C TYR A 128 -2.91 -6.89 -0.88
N ILE A 129 -3.72 -5.85 -0.80
CA ILE A 129 -4.33 -5.19 -1.93
C ILE A 129 -4.17 -3.67 -1.73
N SER A 130 -3.92 -2.96 -2.83
CA SER A 130 -3.88 -1.50 -2.79
C SER A 130 -5.29 -0.93 -2.77
N LEU A 131 -5.48 0.21 -2.09
CA LEU A 131 -6.76 0.93 -2.06
C LEU A 131 -7.24 1.28 -3.49
N GLY A 132 -6.32 1.61 -4.39
CA GLY A 132 -6.62 1.84 -5.80
C GLY A 132 -7.28 0.64 -6.49
N ALA A 133 -6.80 -0.58 -6.20
CA ALA A 133 -7.39 -1.80 -6.75
C ALA A 133 -8.78 -2.12 -6.17
N ILE A 134 -9.02 -1.80 -4.88
CA ILE A 134 -10.34 -1.96 -4.26
C ILE A 134 -11.37 -1.00 -4.91
N LEU A 135 -10.99 0.26 -5.13
CA LEU A 135 -11.90 1.28 -5.67
C LEU A 135 -12.32 1.00 -7.12
N LEU A 136 -11.41 0.46 -7.95
CA LEU A 136 -11.74 0.03 -9.30
C LEU A 136 -12.72 -1.16 -9.34
N ARG A 137 -12.81 -1.92 -8.24
CA ARG A 137 -13.53 -3.20 -8.20
C ARG A 137 -14.90 -3.13 -7.53
N ARG A 138 -15.33 -2.01 -6.95
CA ARG A 138 -16.69 -1.88 -6.42
C ARG A 138 -17.72 -1.88 -7.56
N PRO A 139 -18.54 -2.94 -7.72
CA PRO A 139 -19.68 -2.89 -8.65
C PRO A 139 -20.69 -1.90 -8.06
N GLY A 140 -20.96 -0.81 -8.78
CA GLY A 140 -21.87 0.25 -8.32
C GLY A 140 -21.18 1.53 -7.87
N SER A 141 -19.87 1.68 -8.10
CA SER A 141 -19.26 3.00 -7.96
C SER A 141 -19.69 3.89 -9.13
N SER A 142 -20.71 4.70 -8.86
CA SER A 142 -21.18 5.82 -9.67
C SER A 142 -20.09 6.89 -9.83
N TRP A 143 -18.98 6.54 -10.48
CA TRP A 143 -17.88 7.46 -10.82
C TRP A 143 -18.22 8.36 -12.02
N GLY A 144 -19.45 8.33 -12.54
CA GLY A 144 -19.91 9.31 -13.53
C GLY A 144 -20.05 10.74 -12.95
N PHE A 145 -20.39 10.87 -11.66
CA PHE A 145 -20.66 12.18 -11.05
C PHE A 145 -19.55 12.70 -10.12
N VAL A 146 -18.84 11.82 -9.41
CA VAL A 146 -17.77 12.21 -8.46
C VAL A 146 -16.49 12.66 -9.18
N GLY A 147 -16.25 12.18 -10.41
CA GLY A 147 -15.13 12.64 -11.25
C GLY A 147 -15.27 14.09 -11.72
N LEU A 148 -16.50 14.55 -11.97
CA LEU A 148 -16.78 15.92 -12.43
C LEU A 148 -16.58 16.93 -11.29
N LEU A 149 -17.01 16.59 -10.07
CA LEU A 149 -16.88 17.46 -8.90
C LEU A 149 -15.42 17.58 -8.40
N LYS A 150 -14.59 16.52 -8.52
CA LYS A 150 -13.16 16.60 -8.20
C LYS A 150 -12.37 17.45 -9.21
N GLY A 151 -12.80 17.52 -10.47
CA GLY A 151 -12.26 18.47 -11.45
C GLY A 151 -12.58 19.92 -11.09
N LEU A 152 -13.83 20.18 -10.66
CA LEU A 152 -14.28 21.50 -10.21
C LEU A 152 -13.53 22.00 -8.97
N THR A 153 -13.19 21.12 -8.01
CA THR A 153 -12.36 21.52 -6.86
C THR A 153 -10.93 21.89 -7.24
N SER A 154 -10.32 21.23 -8.23
CA SER A 154 -8.97 21.61 -8.71
C SER A 154 -8.95 22.94 -9.44
N VAL A 155 -9.98 23.23 -10.25
CA VAL A 155 -10.11 24.55 -10.92
C VAL A 155 -10.35 25.65 -9.88
N LEU A 156 -11.19 25.40 -8.86
CA LEU A 156 -11.44 26.37 -7.79
C LEU A 156 -10.18 26.67 -6.96
N VAL A 157 -9.36 25.66 -6.65
CA VAL A 157 -8.09 25.83 -5.93
C VAL A 157 -7.09 26.63 -6.77
N LEU A 158 -6.99 26.37 -8.08
CA LEU A 158 -6.15 27.17 -8.98
C LEU A 158 -6.61 28.63 -9.06
N ILE A 159 -7.93 28.87 -9.13
CA ILE A 159 -8.48 30.24 -9.11
C ILE A 159 -8.19 30.92 -7.76
N GLN A 160 -8.36 30.24 -6.63
CA GLN A 160 -8.05 30.79 -5.31
C GLN A 160 -6.56 31.09 -5.12
N MET A 161 -5.67 30.25 -5.67
CA MET A 161 -4.23 30.52 -5.68
C MET A 161 -3.89 31.74 -6.54
N PHE A 162 -4.52 31.88 -7.71
CA PHE A 162 -4.30 33.02 -8.60
C PHE A 162 -4.81 34.33 -7.96
N VAL A 163 -6.01 34.31 -7.37
CA VAL A 163 -6.59 35.50 -6.69
C VAL A 163 -5.73 35.93 -5.50
N LYS A 164 -5.24 34.99 -4.66
CA LYS A 164 -4.30 35.31 -3.57
C LYS A 164 -2.99 35.91 -4.06
N SER A 165 -2.46 35.43 -5.19
CA SER A 165 -1.23 35.98 -5.77
C SER A 165 -1.43 37.40 -6.29
N VAL A 166 -2.58 37.70 -6.92
CA VAL A 166 -2.87 39.04 -7.46
C VAL A 166 -3.19 40.03 -6.34
N THR A 167 -3.92 39.63 -5.29
CA THR A 167 -4.15 40.50 -4.12
C THR A 167 -2.85 40.78 -3.37
N SER A 168 -1.96 39.79 -3.23
CA SER A 168 -0.66 40.02 -2.58
C SER A 168 0.25 40.96 -3.37
N MET A 169 0.19 40.97 -4.71
CA MET A 169 0.93 41.98 -5.48
C MET A 169 0.32 43.38 -5.37
N LEU A 170 -1.00 43.48 -5.20
CA LEU A 170 -1.68 44.78 -5.05
C LEU A 170 -1.40 45.42 -3.67
N THR A 171 -1.24 44.64 -2.61
CA THR A 171 -0.87 45.13 -1.25
C THR A 171 0.59 45.56 -1.14
N ILE A 172 1.47 45.14 -2.06
CA ILE A 172 2.89 45.55 -2.06
C ILE A 172 3.10 46.85 -2.87
N CYS A 173 2.11 47.27 -3.66
CA CYS A 173 2.13 48.50 -4.46
C CYS A 173 1.37 49.69 -3.84
N PHE A 174 0.90 49.58 -2.60
CA PHE A 174 0.33 50.66 -1.78
C PHE A 174 1.07 50.73 -0.45
#